data_AF-A0A2P8GM71-F1
#
_entry.id   AF-A0A2P8GM71-F1
#
_cell.length_a   1.000
_cell.length_b   1.000
_cell.length_c   1.000
_cell.angle_alpha   90.00
_cell.angle_beta   90.00
_cell.angle_gamma   90.00
#
_symmetry.space_group_name_H-M   'P 1'
#
loop_
_entity.id
_entity.type
_entity.pdbx_description
1 polymer ?
#
loop_
_entity_poly.entity_id
_entity_poly.type
_entity_poly.pdbx_seq_one_letter_code
_entity_poly.pdbx_strand_id
1 'polypeptide(L)'
;MAFQITYRRLAVVNMLHSFYLDKEGSTYYSLSQEDQEFRLADLLMDNRYNLMDNVKITPTPATEKLLKGQRIVYRQTSTGLVLGIASAPGPNGALITAVPVSGQLRLQFVIRLKNAALLSRSNLRINPVFPACYYFTNDDTTTGKSFPSLSTSVKEFTDGRLYEMGEMAIVNGNLSQAIARTDSAATGWVTTGDHHLINEYDRILLPLKFSYTFDKQGITQASFVLLKGADEIKTLPFQNADGLRDAALDFTGIPDGIYTLKISGSNSYERSYTVYLHSTLYQQDAWGVLDLVMHTNDAAFELVDADGVLKTPSAPVFELRFANRSTYWKYYLQKADPPGADVNWEEVLPAPPGIKKVIISKQPFPLMQAYRKVSYAAVSLPNPDGEMISRQGDLICSEILLPKMKL
;
A
#
# COMPACT_ATOMS: atom_id res chain seq x y z
N MET A 1 14.33 -17.57 45.38
CA MET A 1 14.89 -16.68 44.34
C MET A 1 13.72 -16.11 43.54
N ALA A 2 13.55 -14.79 43.50
CA ALA A 2 12.53 -14.17 42.68
C ALA A 2 13.07 -14.05 41.25
N PHE A 3 12.47 -14.74 40.28
CA PHE A 3 12.81 -14.57 38.87
C PHE A 3 12.37 -13.17 38.44
N GLN A 4 13.34 -12.29 38.16
CA GLN A 4 13.06 -10.95 37.64
C GLN A 4 12.75 -11.05 36.14
N ILE A 5 11.47 -11.06 35.79
CA ILE A 5 11.03 -11.06 34.39
C ILE A 5 11.33 -9.67 33.80
N THR A 6 12.19 -9.63 32.78
CA THR A 6 12.51 -8.39 32.06
C THR A 6 11.90 -8.45 30.68
N TYR A 7 11.19 -7.40 30.28
CA TYR A 7 10.67 -7.25 28.93
C TYR A 7 11.71 -6.63 28.00
N ARG A 8 11.89 -7.22 26.82
CA ARG A 8 12.75 -6.73 25.75
C ARG A 8 11.94 -6.52 24.49
N ARG A 9 12.38 -5.61 23.63
CA ARG A 9 11.74 -5.36 22.33
C ARG A 9 11.90 -6.61 21.47
N LEU A 10 10.80 -7.10 20.91
CA LEU A 10 10.78 -8.25 19.99
C LEU A 10 10.85 -7.77 18.54
N ALA A 11 10.06 -6.75 18.20
CA ALA A 11 10.06 -6.10 16.89
C ALA A 11 9.40 -4.74 16.96
N VAL A 12 9.66 -3.91 15.94
CA VAL A 12 8.90 -2.69 15.64
C VAL A 12 8.43 -2.79 14.20
N VAL A 13 7.20 -2.36 13.94
CA VAL A 13 6.68 -2.17 12.58
C VAL A 13 6.27 -0.70 12.45
N ASN A 14 7.05 0.07 11.70
CA ASN A 14 6.77 1.45 11.37
C ASN A 14 5.89 1.50 10.11
N MET A 15 4.76 2.18 10.19
CA MET A 15 4.00 2.64 9.05
C MET A 15 4.46 4.06 8.74
N LEU A 16 4.99 4.27 7.54
CA LEU A 16 5.55 5.54 7.07
C LEU A 16 4.74 5.99 5.86
N HIS A 17 4.46 7.29 5.75
CA HIS A 17 3.62 7.79 4.65
C HIS A 17 4.18 9.09 4.08
N SER A 18 4.54 9.06 2.79
CA SER A 18 5.20 10.15 2.06
C SER A 18 4.45 11.48 2.09
N PHE A 19 3.11 11.46 2.11
CA PHE A 19 2.28 12.68 2.33
C PHE A 19 2.77 13.58 3.48
N TYR A 20 3.16 13.00 4.63
CA TYR A 20 3.67 13.76 5.77
C TYR A 20 5.17 14.00 5.70
N LEU A 21 5.90 13.04 5.12
CA LEU A 21 7.36 12.96 5.21
C LEU A 21 8.06 13.82 4.15
N ASP A 22 7.54 13.81 2.93
CA ASP A 22 8.12 14.51 1.79
C ASP A 22 8.07 16.04 1.96
N LYS A 23 8.95 16.73 1.25
CA LYS A 23 8.97 18.18 1.13
C LYS A 23 9.21 18.59 -0.32
N GLU A 24 8.97 19.86 -0.63
CA GLU A 24 9.27 20.37 -1.97
C GLU A 24 10.74 20.12 -2.35
N GLY A 25 10.94 19.54 -3.55
CA GLY A 25 12.26 19.23 -4.09
C GLY A 25 12.99 18.04 -3.47
N SER A 26 12.40 17.33 -2.48
CA SER A 26 13.07 16.19 -1.83
C SER A 26 12.07 15.15 -1.31
N THR A 27 12.19 13.93 -1.82
CA THR A 27 11.42 12.78 -1.34
C THR A 27 12.12 12.17 -0.13
N TYR A 28 11.34 11.74 0.88
CA TYR A 28 11.89 11.21 2.13
C TYR A 28 12.85 10.05 1.90
N TYR A 29 12.49 9.10 1.03
CA TYR A 29 13.32 7.91 0.77
C TYR A 29 14.55 8.17 -0.12
N SER A 30 14.72 9.38 -0.64
CA SER A 30 15.97 9.80 -1.30
C SER A 30 17.00 10.39 -0.34
N LEU A 31 16.60 10.67 0.90
CA LEU A 31 17.48 11.21 1.93
C LEU A 31 18.43 10.15 2.49
N SER A 32 19.53 10.57 3.08
CA SER A 32 20.39 9.70 3.89
C SER A 32 19.61 9.13 5.08
N GLN A 33 20.05 8.01 5.65
CA GLN A 33 19.37 7.42 6.82
C GLN A 33 19.32 8.39 8.01
N GLU A 34 20.41 9.13 8.27
CA GLU A 34 20.46 10.13 9.34
C GLU A 34 19.45 11.27 9.09
N ASP A 35 19.35 11.75 7.86
CA ASP A 35 18.40 12.80 7.48
C ASP A 35 16.94 12.31 7.55
N GLN A 36 16.69 11.03 7.23
CA GLN A 36 15.38 10.40 7.40
C GLN A 36 14.98 10.37 8.88
N GLU A 37 15.87 9.92 9.76
CA GLU A 37 15.65 9.87 11.20
C GLU A 37 15.42 11.27 11.79
N PHE A 38 16.24 12.26 11.39
CA PHE A 38 16.08 13.65 11.80
C PHE A 38 14.74 14.23 11.34
N ARG A 39 14.36 14.01 10.07
CA ARG A 39 13.09 14.48 9.50
C ARG A 39 11.90 13.88 10.22
N LEU A 40 11.91 12.57 10.48
CA LEU A 40 10.84 11.91 11.21
C LEU A 40 10.75 12.42 12.65
N ALA A 41 11.88 12.60 13.33
CA ALA A 41 11.93 13.15 14.68
C ALA A 41 11.37 14.58 14.76
N ASP A 42 11.76 15.47 13.84
CA ASP A 42 11.24 16.83 13.71
C ASP A 42 9.71 16.84 13.56
N LEU A 43 9.18 16.04 12.64
CA LEU A 43 7.74 15.95 12.41
C LEU A 43 6.97 15.37 13.61
N LEU A 44 7.58 14.45 14.37
CA LEU A 44 7.00 13.90 15.59
C LEU A 44 7.01 14.91 16.74
N MET A 45 8.09 15.69 16.90
CA MET A 45 8.19 16.73 17.93
C MET A 45 7.15 17.84 17.73
N ASP A 46 6.89 18.22 16.49
CA ASP A 46 5.90 19.25 16.13
C ASP A 46 4.47 18.72 16.00
N ASN A 47 4.23 17.44 16.27
CA ASN A 47 2.94 16.76 16.07
C ASN A 47 2.39 16.91 14.63
N ARG A 48 3.29 16.99 13.63
CA ARG A 48 2.95 17.06 12.20
C ARG A 48 2.82 15.68 11.56
N TYR A 49 3.44 14.65 12.15
CA TYR A 49 3.27 13.26 11.73
C TYR A 49 2.22 12.52 12.59
N ASN A 50 1.00 12.41 12.08
CA ASN A 50 -0.14 11.85 12.82
C ASN A 50 -0.88 10.73 12.06
N LEU A 51 -0.14 9.89 11.33
CA LEU A 51 -0.71 8.76 10.58
C LEU A 51 -1.57 7.84 11.47
N MET A 52 -1.09 7.56 12.69
CA MET A 52 -1.74 6.60 13.60
C MET A 52 -3.06 7.10 14.21
N ASP A 53 -3.40 8.38 14.04
CA ASP A 53 -4.75 8.87 14.33
C ASP A 53 -5.77 8.24 13.38
N ASN A 54 -5.36 7.95 12.14
CA ASN A 54 -6.19 7.43 11.07
C ASN A 54 -6.13 5.90 10.92
N VAL A 55 -5.28 5.22 11.71
CA VAL A 55 -5.05 3.78 11.62
C VAL A 55 -5.28 3.09 12.97
N LYS A 56 -5.86 1.89 12.94
CA LYS A 56 -5.98 1.02 14.12
C LYS A 56 -5.38 -0.33 13.80
N ILE A 57 -4.44 -0.78 14.63
CA ILE A 57 -3.80 -2.10 14.54
C ILE A 57 -4.25 -2.93 15.74
N THR A 58 -4.87 -4.08 15.48
CA THR A 58 -5.39 -4.97 16.52
C THR A 58 -5.01 -6.42 16.26
N PRO A 59 -4.57 -7.20 17.25
CA PRO A 59 -4.34 -8.63 17.08
C PRO A 59 -5.63 -9.37 16.69
N THR A 60 -5.51 -10.46 15.96
CA THR A 60 -6.63 -11.40 15.76
C THR A 60 -6.97 -12.10 17.09
N PRO A 61 -8.19 -12.65 17.27
CA PRO A 61 -8.55 -13.38 18.49
C PRO A 61 -7.63 -14.58 18.79
N ALA A 62 -7.09 -15.23 17.76
CA ALA A 62 -6.08 -16.28 17.90
C ALA A 62 -4.75 -15.70 18.42
N THR A 63 -4.28 -14.59 17.82
CA THR A 63 -3.06 -13.90 18.22
C THR A 63 -3.15 -13.37 19.64
N GLU A 64 -4.30 -12.86 20.10
CA GLU A 64 -4.46 -12.43 21.50
C GLU A 64 -4.17 -13.55 22.52
N LYS A 65 -4.59 -14.78 22.21
CA LYS A 65 -4.30 -15.95 23.05
C LYS A 65 -2.80 -16.29 23.02
N LEU A 66 -2.19 -16.25 21.84
CA LEU A 66 -0.76 -16.50 21.65
C LEU A 66 0.09 -15.47 22.40
N LEU A 67 -0.23 -14.17 22.30
CA LEU A 67 0.46 -13.10 22.98
C LEU A 67 0.45 -13.31 24.50
N LYS A 68 -0.71 -13.65 25.08
CA LYS A 68 -0.82 -13.96 26.52
C LYS A 68 0.00 -15.19 26.92
N GLY A 69 -0.09 -16.27 26.14
CA GLY A 69 0.63 -17.52 26.42
C GLY A 69 2.15 -17.36 26.33
N GLN A 70 2.63 -16.56 25.38
CA GLN A 70 4.06 -16.30 25.15
C GLN A 70 4.59 -15.08 25.92
N ARG A 71 3.75 -14.46 26.77
CA ARG A 71 4.09 -13.24 27.53
C ARG A 71 4.62 -12.12 26.61
N ILE A 72 3.99 -11.97 25.46
CA ILE A 72 4.25 -10.87 24.53
C ILE A 72 3.23 -9.77 24.80
N VAL A 73 3.73 -8.55 24.92
CA VAL A 73 2.94 -7.33 25.01
C VAL A 73 3.11 -6.54 23.73
N TYR A 74 2.09 -5.75 23.38
CA TYR A 74 2.14 -4.88 22.22
C TYR A 74 1.63 -3.48 22.58
N ARG A 75 2.09 -2.48 21.86
CA ARG A 75 1.59 -1.11 21.96
C ARG A 75 1.62 -0.45 20.59
N GLN A 76 0.55 0.26 20.26
CA GLN A 76 0.53 1.16 19.11
C GLN A 76 1.28 2.45 19.47
N THR A 77 2.24 2.86 18.65
CA THR A 77 3.02 4.11 18.77
C THR A 77 2.49 5.17 17.81
N SER A 78 3.13 6.34 17.74
CA SER A 78 2.85 7.37 16.71
C SER A 78 3.26 6.94 15.30
N THR A 79 4.13 5.93 15.17
CA THR A 79 4.65 5.43 13.90
C THR A 79 4.15 4.03 13.55
N GLY A 80 3.47 3.29 14.43
CA GLY A 80 2.99 1.95 14.10
C GLY A 80 2.82 1.05 15.31
N LEU A 81 3.48 -0.10 15.32
CA LEU A 81 3.35 -1.15 16.35
C LEU A 81 4.71 -1.49 16.95
N VAL A 82 4.79 -1.58 18.28
CA VAL A 82 5.94 -2.17 18.98
C VAL A 82 5.51 -3.43 19.73
N LEU A 83 6.31 -4.48 19.61
CA LEU A 83 6.16 -5.74 20.33
C LEU A 83 7.27 -5.86 21.38
N GLY A 84 6.91 -6.30 22.58
CA GLY A 84 7.84 -6.64 23.64
C GLY A 84 7.57 -8.06 24.14
N ILE A 85 8.62 -8.82 24.44
CA ILE A 85 8.53 -10.19 24.92
C ILE A 85 9.24 -10.32 26.26
N ALA A 86 8.69 -11.15 27.15
CA ALA A 86 9.37 -11.53 28.37
C ALA A 86 10.64 -12.32 28.01
N SER A 87 11.78 -11.89 28.56
CA SER A 87 13.09 -12.48 28.32
C SER A 87 13.69 -13.05 29.61
N ALA A 88 14.56 -14.05 29.45
CA ALA A 88 15.34 -14.66 30.50
C ALA A 88 16.82 -14.78 30.08
N PRO A 89 17.76 -14.83 31.04
CA PRO A 89 19.16 -15.16 30.73
C PRO A 89 19.25 -16.59 30.18
N GLY A 90 19.82 -16.71 28.99
CA GLY A 90 20.18 -17.96 28.35
C GLY A 90 21.67 -18.31 28.53
N PRO A 91 22.14 -19.38 27.87
CA PRO A 91 23.55 -19.74 27.85
C PRO A 91 24.43 -18.58 27.38
N ASN A 92 25.64 -18.47 27.94
CA ASN A 92 26.63 -17.45 27.55
C ASN A 92 26.15 -15.99 27.66
N GLY A 93 25.11 -15.72 28.47
CA GLY A 93 24.56 -14.37 28.67
C GLY A 93 23.64 -13.89 27.54
N ALA A 94 23.31 -14.76 26.58
CA ALA A 94 22.31 -14.45 25.55
C ALA A 94 20.93 -14.19 26.18
N LEU A 95 20.12 -13.36 25.55
CA LEU A 95 18.74 -13.14 25.98
C LEU A 95 17.83 -14.07 25.20
N ILE A 96 17.19 -15.02 25.89
CA ILE A 96 16.22 -15.93 25.29
C ILE A 96 14.80 -15.55 25.70
N THR A 97 13.84 -16.05 24.95
CA THR A 97 12.43 -15.97 25.33
C THR A 97 12.18 -16.68 26.67
N ALA A 98 11.42 -16.04 27.57
CA ALA A 98 11.12 -16.60 28.89
C ALA A 98 10.13 -17.79 28.81
N VAL A 99 9.35 -17.86 27.74
CA VAL A 99 8.51 -18.99 27.37
C VAL A 99 8.99 -19.45 25.98
N PRO A 100 9.35 -20.73 25.80
CA PRO A 100 9.80 -21.21 24.50
C PRO A 100 8.77 -20.94 23.40
N VAL A 101 9.21 -20.24 22.35
CA VAL A 101 8.41 -19.95 21.16
C VAL A 101 8.78 -20.91 20.04
N SER A 102 7.77 -21.41 19.33
CA SER A 102 8.01 -22.09 18.06
C SER A 102 8.43 -21.08 17.01
N GLY A 103 9.45 -21.40 16.21
CA GLY A 103 9.87 -20.56 15.07
C GLY A 103 8.77 -20.36 14.02
N GLN A 104 7.83 -21.31 13.92
CA GLN A 104 6.68 -21.22 13.01
C GLN A 104 5.50 -20.43 13.58
N LEU A 105 5.59 -19.95 14.82
CA LEU A 105 4.52 -19.20 15.45
C LEU A 105 4.31 -17.89 14.69
N ARG A 106 3.04 -17.61 14.37
CA ARG A 106 2.58 -16.42 13.66
C ARG A 106 1.84 -15.48 14.58
N LEU A 107 2.15 -14.19 14.50
CA LEU A 107 1.45 -13.10 15.16
C LEU A 107 0.74 -12.25 14.12
N GLN A 108 -0.58 -12.39 14.06
CA GLN A 108 -1.41 -11.74 13.07
C GLN A 108 -2.15 -10.55 13.66
N PHE A 109 -2.01 -9.39 13.01
CA PHE A 109 -2.66 -8.13 13.36
C PHE A 109 -3.46 -7.61 12.17
N VAL A 110 -4.71 -7.22 12.44
CA VAL A 110 -5.59 -6.58 11.47
C VAL A 110 -5.36 -5.08 11.51
N ILE A 111 -5.16 -4.48 10.34
CA ILE A 111 -5.01 -3.04 10.12
C ILE A 111 -6.32 -2.49 9.56
N ARG A 112 -6.91 -1.53 10.27
CA ARG A 112 -8.13 -0.83 9.87
C ARG A 112 -7.84 0.65 9.66
N LEU A 113 -8.44 1.21 8.62
CA LEU A 113 -8.42 2.66 8.39
C LEU A 113 -9.66 3.27 9.04
N LYS A 114 -9.46 4.32 9.85
CA LYS A 114 -10.55 5.06 10.49
C LYS A 114 -11.08 6.19 9.61
N ASN A 115 -10.24 6.72 8.72
CA ASN A 115 -10.55 7.87 7.89
C ASN A 115 -10.29 7.57 6.40
N ALA A 116 -11.29 7.82 5.56
CA ALA A 116 -11.21 7.65 4.12
C ALA A 116 -10.19 8.59 3.46
N ALA A 117 -9.87 9.73 4.08
CA ALA A 117 -8.87 10.68 3.56
C ALA A 117 -7.46 10.07 3.43
N LEU A 118 -7.16 8.99 4.18
CA LEU A 118 -5.91 8.28 3.98
C LEU A 118 -5.89 7.58 2.60
N LEU A 119 -6.99 6.94 2.19
CA LEU A 119 -7.07 6.24 0.90
C LEU A 119 -6.96 7.21 -0.29
N SER A 120 -7.49 8.42 -0.15
CA SER A 120 -7.39 9.46 -1.16
C SER A 120 -5.96 9.99 -1.28
N ARG A 121 -5.26 10.19 -0.15
CA ARG A 121 -3.86 10.65 -0.11
C ARG A 121 -2.82 9.58 -0.42
N SER A 122 -3.13 8.30 -0.21
CA SER A 122 -2.23 7.19 -0.48
C SER A 122 -2.29 6.74 -1.94
N ASN A 123 -1.15 6.37 -2.50
CA ASN A 123 -1.03 5.86 -3.86
C ASN A 123 -1.49 4.39 -3.97
N LEU A 124 -2.78 4.15 -3.76
CA LEU A 124 -3.41 2.83 -3.82
C LEU A 124 -4.41 2.77 -4.97
N ARG A 125 -4.55 1.60 -5.61
CA ARG A 125 -5.55 1.38 -6.67
C ARG A 125 -6.96 1.63 -6.12
N ILE A 126 -7.74 2.45 -6.83
CA ILE A 126 -9.08 2.89 -6.39
C ILE A 126 -10.14 1.86 -6.74
N ASN A 127 -10.06 1.26 -7.93
CA ASN A 127 -10.97 0.19 -8.35
C ASN A 127 -10.21 -1.13 -8.49
N PRO A 128 -10.02 -1.89 -7.39
CA PRO A 128 -9.53 -3.26 -7.51
C PRO A 128 -10.51 -4.14 -8.27
N VAL A 129 -9.98 -5.15 -8.95
CA VAL A 129 -10.76 -6.15 -9.68
C VAL A 129 -11.39 -7.21 -8.77
N PHE A 130 -10.96 -7.33 -7.52
CA PHE A 130 -11.56 -8.19 -6.49
C PHE A 130 -11.40 -7.55 -5.11
N PRO A 131 -12.22 -7.91 -4.11
CA PRO A 131 -12.20 -7.28 -2.79
C PRO A 131 -11.08 -7.83 -1.90
N ALA A 132 -9.81 -7.74 -2.34
CA ALA A 132 -8.69 -8.23 -1.54
C ALA A 132 -8.19 -7.19 -0.53
N CYS A 133 -7.77 -7.68 0.63
CA CYS A 133 -7.02 -6.90 1.62
C CYS A 133 -5.51 -6.98 1.33
N TYR A 134 -4.78 -5.99 1.81
CA TYR A 134 -3.31 -6.03 1.84
C TYR A 134 -2.81 -7.10 2.81
N TYR A 135 -1.75 -7.82 2.45
CA TYR A 135 -1.13 -8.81 3.33
C TYR A 135 0.39 -8.57 3.38
N PHE A 136 0.88 -8.31 4.58
CA PHE A 136 2.28 -8.01 4.85
C PHE A 136 2.85 -9.07 5.78
N THR A 137 4.02 -9.58 5.45
CA THR A 137 4.69 -10.64 6.21
C THR A 137 6.20 -10.49 6.13
N ASN A 138 6.89 -10.95 7.16
CA ASN A 138 8.35 -11.01 7.22
C ASN A 138 8.91 -12.33 6.64
N ASP A 139 8.08 -13.33 6.38
CA ASP A 139 8.52 -14.62 5.81
C ASP A 139 8.45 -14.66 4.27
N ASP A 140 8.68 -15.81 3.66
CA ASP A 140 8.68 -16.02 2.21
C ASP A 140 7.29 -16.32 1.61
N THR A 141 6.19 -16.15 2.37
CA THR A 141 4.83 -16.29 1.85
C THR A 141 4.57 -15.32 0.68
N THR A 142 5.22 -14.15 0.71
CA THR A 142 5.38 -13.25 -0.44
C THR A 142 6.87 -13.12 -0.80
N THR A 143 7.19 -12.77 -2.05
CA THR A 143 8.57 -12.76 -2.54
C THR A 143 9.06 -11.35 -2.89
N GLY A 144 10.38 -11.18 -3.07
CA GLY A 144 10.97 -9.92 -3.53
C GLY A 144 10.98 -8.77 -2.50
N LYS A 145 10.89 -9.10 -1.21
CA LYS A 145 11.04 -8.11 -0.13
C LYS A 145 12.50 -7.70 0.04
N SER A 146 12.71 -6.49 0.57
CA SER A 146 14.03 -5.95 0.91
C SER A 146 13.96 -5.28 2.26
N PHE A 147 14.80 -5.72 3.21
CA PHE A 147 14.81 -5.19 4.57
C PHE A 147 15.12 -3.67 4.53
N PRO A 148 14.39 -2.83 5.29
CA PRO A 148 13.38 -3.17 6.31
C PRO A 148 11.93 -3.29 5.81
N SER A 149 11.66 -3.18 4.52
CA SER A 149 10.30 -3.18 3.98
C SER A 149 9.66 -4.57 3.99
N LEU A 150 8.39 -4.65 4.41
CA LEU A 150 7.56 -5.86 4.31
C LEU A 150 6.75 -5.93 3.01
N SER A 151 6.90 -4.94 2.11
CA SER A 151 6.21 -4.90 0.83
C SER A 151 6.89 -5.76 -0.23
N THR A 152 6.07 -6.47 -0.98
CA THR A 152 6.43 -7.28 -2.15
C THR A 152 7.01 -6.39 -3.25
N SER A 153 7.97 -6.92 -4.02
CA SER A 153 8.51 -6.22 -5.19
C SER A 153 7.44 -5.93 -6.24
N VAL A 154 7.56 -4.79 -6.89
CA VAL A 154 6.78 -4.46 -8.09
C VAL A 154 7.11 -5.48 -9.20
N LYS A 155 6.11 -5.91 -9.97
CA LYS A 155 6.31 -6.84 -11.10
C LYS A 155 6.48 -6.12 -12.43
N GLU A 156 6.96 -6.89 -13.41
CA GLU A 156 7.02 -6.49 -14.81
C GLU A 156 5.65 -6.07 -15.35
N PHE A 157 5.68 -5.09 -16.25
CA PHE A 157 4.54 -4.72 -17.06
C PHE A 157 3.95 -5.96 -17.75
N THR A 158 2.62 -6.01 -17.81
CA THR A 158 1.88 -7.13 -18.39
C THR A 158 1.01 -6.60 -19.49
N ASP A 159 1.22 -7.09 -20.71
CA ASP A 159 0.50 -6.62 -21.87
C ASP A 159 -1.02 -6.81 -21.73
N GLY A 160 -1.77 -5.81 -22.16
CA GLY A 160 -3.22 -5.79 -22.07
C GLY A 160 -3.82 -5.71 -20.67
N ARG A 161 -3.02 -5.64 -19.58
CA ARG A 161 -3.50 -5.29 -18.21
C ARG A 161 -3.71 -3.79 -18.11
N LEU A 162 -4.84 -3.38 -17.53
CA LEU A 162 -5.12 -1.96 -17.29
C LEU A 162 -4.50 -1.49 -15.97
N TYR A 163 -3.57 -0.53 -16.06
CA TYR A 163 -2.96 0.16 -14.92
C TYR A 163 -3.69 1.46 -14.64
N GLU A 164 -4.10 1.69 -13.40
CA GLU A 164 -4.63 2.99 -12.97
C GLU A 164 -3.49 3.98 -12.75
N MET A 165 -3.81 5.28 -12.88
CA MET A 165 -2.89 6.34 -12.52
C MET A 165 -2.38 6.16 -11.08
N GLY A 166 -1.05 6.19 -10.94
CA GLY A 166 -0.33 5.96 -9.70
C GLY A 166 0.20 4.55 -9.53
N GLU A 167 -0.33 3.54 -10.22
CA GLU A 167 0.20 2.17 -10.13
C GLU A 167 1.65 2.08 -10.62
N MET A 168 2.40 1.14 -10.06
CA MET A 168 3.80 0.92 -10.40
C MET A 168 3.95 -0.40 -11.17
N ALA A 169 4.87 -0.39 -12.14
CA ALA A 169 5.32 -1.57 -12.87
C ALA A 169 6.79 -1.40 -13.27
N ILE A 170 7.49 -2.51 -13.52
CA ILE A 170 8.77 -2.45 -14.23
C ILE A 170 8.46 -2.34 -15.73
N VAL A 171 8.82 -1.22 -16.32
CA VAL A 171 8.54 -0.89 -17.73
C VAL A 171 9.87 -0.69 -18.42
N ASN A 172 10.16 -1.49 -19.45
CA ASN A 172 11.44 -1.47 -20.17
C ASN A 172 12.65 -1.55 -19.22
N GLY A 173 12.56 -2.42 -18.20
CA GLY A 173 13.60 -2.63 -17.19
C GLY A 173 13.73 -1.53 -16.13
N ASN A 174 12.87 -0.51 -16.14
CA ASN A 174 12.89 0.58 -15.16
C ASN A 174 11.63 0.59 -14.32
N LEU A 175 11.76 0.72 -13.01
CA LEU A 175 10.61 0.96 -12.14
C LEU A 175 9.94 2.28 -12.54
N SER A 176 8.67 2.21 -12.88
CA SER A 176 7.91 3.33 -13.42
C SER A 176 6.54 3.42 -12.76
N GLN A 177 6.04 4.64 -12.62
CA GLN A 177 4.71 4.95 -12.13
C GLN A 177 3.82 5.40 -13.30
N ALA A 178 2.58 4.91 -13.34
CA ALA A 178 1.59 5.33 -14.33
C ALA A 178 1.13 6.78 -14.03
N ILE A 179 1.26 7.68 -15.00
CA ILE A 179 0.83 9.10 -14.88
C ILE A 179 -0.58 9.34 -15.42
N ALA A 180 -1.15 8.35 -16.11
CA ALA A 180 -2.52 8.27 -16.56
C ALA A 180 -2.94 6.79 -16.56
N ARG A 181 -4.23 6.50 -16.77
CA ARG A 181 -4.63 5.13 -17.07
C ARG A 181 -3.97 4.67 -18.37
N THR A 182 -3.33 3.50 -18.36
CA THR A 182 -2.62 2.95 -19.52
C THR A 182 -2.62 1.43 -19.49
N ASP A 183 -2.67 0.81 -20.67
CA ASP A 183 -2.41 -0.60 -20.91
C ASP A 183 -1.27 -0.79 -21.93
N SER A 184 -0.45 0.26 -22.13
CA SER A 184 0.68 0.28 -23.06
C SER A 184 1.98 0.55 -22.32
N ALA A 185 3.03 -0.20 -22.63
CA ALA A 185 4.38 0.06 -22.13
C ALA A 185 5.05 1.28 -22.79
N ALA A 186 4.51 1.79 -23.89
CA ALA A 186 5.14 2.86 -24.67
C ALA A 186 4.83 4.27 -24.15
N THR A 187 3.67 4.46 -23.51
CA THR A 187 3.20 5.78 -23.07
C THR A 187 2.46 5.70 -21.73
N GLY A 188 2.39 6.83 -21.02
CA GLY A 188 1.65 6.93 -19.76
C GLY A 188 2.45 6.56 -18.51
N TRP A 189 3.79 6.56 -18.60
CA TRP A 189 4.69 6.18 -17.51
C TRP A 189 5.73 7.25 -17.22
N VAL A 190 6.17 7.34 -15.96
CA VAL A 190 7.35 8.11 -15.53
C VAL A 190 8.24 7.23 -14.67
N THR A 191 9.55 7.25 -14.92
CA THR A 191 10.52 6.49 -14.11
C THR A 191 10.56 7.04 -12.69
N THR A 192 10.65 6.13 -11.71
CA THR A 192 10.71 6.46 -10.28
C THR A 192 11.76 5.60 -9.58
N GLY A 193 12.25 6.07 -8.42
CA GLY A 193 13.15 5.28 -7.57
C GLY A 193 12.43 4.09 -6.93
N ASP A 194 13.17 2.99 -6.73
CA ASP A 194 12.69 1.84 -5.96
C ASP A 194 12.89 2.07 -4.46
N HIS A 195 11.78 2.23 -3.77
CA HIS A 195 11.73 2.45 -2.34
C HIS A 195 10.93 1.36 -1.62
N HIS A 196 10.64 0.22 -2.29
CA HIS A 196 9.84 -0.89 -1.76
C HIS A 196 8.55 -0.42 -1.08
N LEU A 197 7.80 0.42 -1.81
CA LEU A 197 6.53 1.00 -1.38
C LEU A 197 5.40 -0.03 -1.50
N ILE A 198 4.38 0.13 -0.65
CA ILE A 198 3.14 -0.65 -0.72
C ILE A 198 2.53 -0.50 -2.11
N ASN A 199 2.19 -1.63 -2.73
CA ASN A 199 1.71 -1.67 -4.11
C ASN A 199 0.64 -2.74 -4.32
N GLU A 200 0.07 -2.84 -5.53
CA GLU A 200 -1.06 -3.74 -5.80
C GLU A 200 -0.70 -5.22 -5.61
N TYR A 201 0.58 -5.59 -5.70
CA TYR A 201 1.01 -6.98 -5.49
C TYR A 201 1.04 -7.41 -4.02
N ASP A 202 0.88 -6.47 -3.08
CA ASP A 202 0.62 -6.77 -1.66
C ASP A 202 -0.87 -7.07 -1.39
N ARG A 203 -1.79 -6.72 -2.32
CA ARG A 203 -3.24 -6.84 -2.15
C ARG A 203 -3.74 -8.22 -2.59
N ILE A 204 -3.42 -9.25 -1.80
CA ILE A 204 -3.63 -10.65 -2.18
C ILE A 204 -4.65 -11.41 -1.31
N LEU A 205 -4.97 -10.93 -0.10
CA LEU A 205 -5.79 -11.67 0.86
C LEU A 205 -7.27 -11.61 0.50
N LEU A 206 -7.87 -12.77 0.21
CA LEU A 206 -9.25 -12.93 -0.22
C LEU A 206 -9.99 -13.97 0.63
N PRO A 207 -11.32 -13.81 0.80
CA PRO A 207 -12.16 -14.88 1.31
C PRO A 207 -12.28 -16.02 0.28
N LEU A 208 -12.89 -17.15 0.68
CA LEU A 208 -13.14 -18.26 -0.25
C LEU A 208 -14.24 -17.95 -1.29
N LYS A 209 -15.08 -16.94 -1.04
CA LYS A 209 -16.12 -16.47 -1.98
C LYS A 209 -15.97 -14.99 -2.22
N PHE A 210 -15.80 -14.58 -3.47
CA PHE A 210 -15.63 -13.17 -3.82
C PHE A 210 -16.07 -12.90 -5.25
N SER A 211 -16.29 -11.63 -5.57
CA SER A 211 -16.57 -11.20 -6.94
C SER A 211 -15.29 -10.75 -7.63
N TYR A 212 -15.21 -11.04 -8.92
CA TYR A 212 -14.22 -10.50 -9.85
C TYR A 212 -14.90 -9.55 -10.83
N THR A 213 -14.41 -8.33 -10.96
CA THR A 213 -14.87 -7.34 -11.94
C THR A 213 -13.87 -7.26 -13.10
N PHE A 214 -14.35 -7.42 -14.33
CA PHE A 214 -13.50 -7.31 -15.52
C PHE A 214 -13.06 -5.86 -15.75
N ASP A 215 -11.77 -5.67 -16.04
CA ASP A 215 -11.19 -4.35 -16.35
C ASP A 215 -11.34 -3.97 -17.84
N LYS A 216 -11.92 -4.86 -18.64
CA LYS A 216 -12.23 -4.68 -20.07
C LYS A 216 -13.69 -5.03 -20.36
N GLN A 217 -14.28 -4.33 -21.33
CA GLN A 217 -15.64 -4.59 -21.80
C GLN A 217 -15.68 -5.66 -22.90
N GLY A 218 -16.87 -6.20 -23.17
CA GLY A 218 -17.11 -7.13 -24.29
C GLY A 218 -16.64 -8.56 -24.03
N ILE A 219 -16.29 -8.91 -22.80
CA ILE A 219 -15.95 -10.28 -22.42
C ILE A 219 -17.25 -11.09 -22.35
N THR A 220 -17.44 -12.11 -23.19
CA THR A 220 -18.66 -12.94 -23.21
C THR A 220 -18.44 -14.34 -22.63
N GLN A 221 -17.18 -14.77 -22.53
CA GLN A 221 -16.77 -16.04 -21.93
C GLN A 221 -15.53 -15.81 -21.07
N ALA A 222 -15.46 -16.47 -19.92
CA ALA A 222 -14.28 -16.47 -19.06
C ALA A 222 -14.13 -17.80 -18.33
N SER A 223 -12.90 -18.22 -18.07
CA SER A 223 -12.54 -19.37 -17.27
C SER A 223 -11.54 -18.94 -16.20
N PHE A 224 -11.84 -19.28 -14.95
CA PHE A 224 -10.99 -19.00 -13.79
C PHE A 224 -10.38 -20.31 -13.32
N VAL A 225 -9.06 -20.43 -13.40
CA VAL A 225 -8.31 -21.62 -12.99
C VAL A 225 -7.46 -21.26 -11.77
N LEU A 226 -7.72 -21.92 -10.65
CA LEU A 226 -6.93 -21.79 -9.43
C LEU A 226 -5.84 -22.85 -9.43
N LEU A 227 -4.57 -22.45 -9.30
CA LEU A 227 -3.41 -23.32 -9.31
C LEU A 227 -2.63 -23.28 -7.99
N LYS A 228 -2.07 -24.42 -7.59
CA LYS A 228 -1.06 -24.52 -6.54
C LYS A 228 0.23 -25.07 -7.16
N GLY A 229 1.21 -24.19 -7.37
CA GLY A 229 2.35 -24.54 -8.23
C GLY A 229 1.88 -24.76 -9.67
N ALA A 230 2.17 -25.94 -10.22
CA ALA A 230 1.72 -26.33 -11.56
C ALA A 230 0.34 -27.02 -11.57
N ASP A 231 -0.17 -27.42 -10.41
CA ASP A 231 -1.38 -28.24 -10.32
C ASP A 231 -2.63 -27.37 -10.37
N GLU A 232 -3.57 -27.72 -11.25
CA GLU A 232 -4.92 -27.13 -11.29
C GLU A 232 -5.79 -27.70 -10.17
N ILE A 233 -6.24 -26.82 -9.28
CA ILE A 233 -7.03 -27.18 -8.09
C ILE A 233 -8.52 -27.08 -8.37
N LYS A 234 -8.94 -26.03 -9.07
CA LYS A 234 -10.35 -25.79 -9.39
C LYS A 234 -10.48 -24.89 -10.61
N THR A 235 -11.44 -25.20 -11.47
CA THR A 235 -11.80 -24.39 -12.65
C THR A 235 -13.25 -23.96 -12.56
N LEU A 236 -13.51 -22.67 -12.82
CA LEU A 236 -14.84 -22.06 -12.81
C LEU A 236 -15.10 -21.39 -14.17
N PRO A 237 -15.94 -21.98 -15.03
CA PRO A 237 -16.32 -21.38 -16.31
C PRO A 237 -17.52 -20.42 -16.16
N PHE A 238 -17.51 -19.35 -16.94
CA PHE A 238 -18.57 -18.35 -17.03
C PHE A 238 -18.85 -18.02 -18.49
N GLN A 239 -20.12 -17.85 -18.82
CA GLN A 239 -20.56 -17.42 -20.15
C GLN A 239 -21.79 -16.52 -20.01
N ASN A 240 -21.77 -15.39 -20.70
CA ASN A 240 -22.90 -14.49 -20.87
C ASN A 240 -22.83 -13.83 -22.25
N ALA A 241 -23.85 -14.08 -23.09
CA ALA A 241 -23.90 -13.54 -24.45
C ALA A 241 -23.98 -12.01 -24.46
N ASP A 242 -24.61 -11.40 -23.46
CA ASP A 242 -24.75 -9.94 -23.34
C ASP A 242 -23.49 -9.27 -22.75
N GLY A 243 -22.50 -10.06 -22.35
CA GLY A 243 -21.26 -9.61 -21.72
C GLY A 243 -21.20 -9.85 -20.22
N LEU A 244 -20.03 -10.26 -19.75
CA LEU A 244 -19.64 -10.43 -18.36
C LEU A 244 -19.03 -9.12 -17.87
N ARG A 245 -19.67 -8.52 -16.86
CA ARG A 245 -19.10 -7.41 -16.09
C ARG A 245 -18.41 -7.91 -14.83
N ASP A 246 -19.07 -8.84 -14.14
CA ASP A 246 -18.62 -9.42 -12.89
C ASP A 246 -18.78 -10.95 -12.93
N ALA A 247 -17.93 -11.67 -12.20
CA ALA A 247 -18.03 -13.12 -11.98
C ALA A 247 -17.97 -13.42 -10.48
N ALA A 248 -18.95 -14.17 -9.96
CA ALA A 248 -18.96 -14.61 -8.57
C ALA A 248 -18.16 -15.91 -8.43
N LEU A 249 -16.98 -15.83 -7.82
CA LEU A 249 -16.08 -16.97 -7.66
C LEU A 249 -16.34 -17.64 -6.31
N ASP A 250 -16.47 -18.97 -6.33
CA ASP A 250 -16.69 -19.79 -5.13
C ASP A 250 -15.63 -20.89 -5.05
N PHE A 251 -14.67 -20.70 -4.16
CA PHE A 251 -13.61 -21.65 -3.81
C PHE A 251 -13.84 -22.29 -2.44
N THR A 252 -15.08 -22.39 -1.98
CA THR A 252 -15.39 -23.12 -0.74
C THR A 252 -14.88 -24.56 -0.82
N GLY A 253 -14.29 -25.03 0.28
CA GLY A 253 -13.68 -26.36 0.38
C GLY A 253 -12.20 -26.40 -0.04
N ILE A 254 -11.67 -25.32 -0.62
CA ILE A 254 -10.23 -25.20 -0.87
C ILE A 254 -9.53 -24.82 0.45
N PRO A 255 -8.43 -25.51 0.82
CA PRO A 255 -7.66 -25.16 2.01
C PRO A 255 -7.12 -23.74 1.97
N ASP A 256 -6.92 -23.15 3.15
CA ASP A 256 -6.28 -21.83 3.27
C ASP A 256 -4.84 -21.89 2.73
N GLY A 257 -4.44 -20.92 1.91
CA GLY A 257 -3.11 -20.90 1.32
C GLY A 257 -2.92 -19.93 0.16
N ILE A 258 -1.67 -19.83 -0.31
CA ILE A 258 -1.30 -19.05 -1.50
C ILE A 258 -1.54 -19.88 -2.76
N TYR A 259 -2.17 -19.25 -3.74
CA TYR A 259 -2.51 -19.82 -5.05
C TYR A 259 -2.20 -18.83 -6.17
N THR A 260 -2.15 -19.34 -7.39
CA THR A 260 -2.20 -18.51 -8.60
C THR A 260 -3.60 -18.62 -9.20
N LEU A 261 -4.29 -17.50 -9.37
CA LEU A 261 -5.56 -17.40 -10.09
C LEU A 261 -5.29 -16.96 -11.52
N LYS A 262 -5.38 -17.89 -12.47
CA LYS A 262 -5.34 -17.60 -13.91
C LYS A 262 -6.73 -17.37 -14.44
N ILE A 263 -6.89 -16.36 -15.27
CA ILE A 263 -8.16 -16.01 -15.90
C ILE A 263 -7.90 -15.95 -17.39
N SER A 264 -8.64 -16.74 -18.16
CA SER A 264 -8.71 -16.64 -19.61
C SER A 264 -10.12 -16.28 -20.03
N GLY A 265 -10.28 -15.56 -21.14
CA GLY A 265 -11.59 -15.17 -21.64
C GLY A 265 -11.58 -14.80 -23.11
N SER A 266 -12.77 -14.53 -23.64
CA SER A 266 -12.96 -14.02 -25.00
C SER A 266 -12.14 -12.74 -25.25
N ASN A 267 -11.85 -12.43 -26.51
CA ASN A 267 -11.05 -11.26 -26.92
C ASN A 267 -9.62 -11.27 -26.36
N SER A 268 -9.01 -12.46 -26.27
CA SER A 268 -7.65 -12.66 -25.75
C SER A 268 -7.46 -12.09 -24.34
N TYR A 269 -8.51 -12.16 -23.52
CA TYR A 269 -8.44 -11.68 -22.15
C TYR A 269 -7.64 -12.66 -21.30
N GLU A 270 -6.47 -12.24 -20.84
CA GLU A 270 -5.63 -13.05 -19.97
C GLU A 270 -5.18 -12.26 -18.74
N ARG A 271 -5.32 -12.86 -17.56
CA ARG A 271 -4.82 -12.32 -16.30
C ARG A 271 -4.24 -13.43 -15.42
N SER A 272 -3.28 -13.05 -14.58
CA SER A 272 -2.72 -13.94 -13.56
C SER A 272 -2.50 -13.14 -12.28
N TYR A 273 -3.05 -13.64 -11.17
CA TYR A 273 -2.93 -13.02 -9.86
C TYR A 273 -2.38 -14.03 -8.85
N THR A 274 -1.50 -13.58 -7.97
CA THR A 274 -1.21 -14.31 -6.73
C THR A 274 -2.33 -13.97 -5.76
N VAL A 275 -2.97 -14.98 -5.17
CA VAL A 275 -4.07 -14.81 -4.22
C VAL A 275 -3.80 -15.61 -2.96
N TYR A 276 -4.04 -15.02 -1.80
CA TYR A 276 -4.08 -15.72 -0.52
C TYR A 276 -5.53 -15.97 -0.15
N LEU A 277 -6.00 -17.19 -0.40
CA LEU A 277 -7.33 -17.60 0.03
C LEU A 277 -7.29 -17.98 1.51
N HIS A 278 -8.09 -17.31 2.34
CA HIS A 278 -8.16 -17.63 3.76
C HIS A 278 -9.57 -17.47 4.31
N SER A 279 -10.07 -18.53 4.94
CA SER A 279 -11.42 -18.64 5.50
C SER A 279 -11.72 -17.68 6.66
N THR A 280 -10.72 -17.29 7.46
CA THR A 280 -10.92 -16.58 8.73
C THR A 280 -10.08 -15.32 8.90
N LEU A 281 -8.95 -15.20 8.18
CA LEU A 281 -8.08 -14.04 8.27
C LEU A 281 -8.62 -12.82 7.51
N TYR A 282 -9.31 -13.07 6.39
CA TYR A 282 -9.98 -12.01 5.65
C TYR A 282 -11.12 -11.41 6.47
N GLN A 283 -11.13 -10.08 6.59
CA GLN A 283 -12.20 -9.32 7.23
C GLN A 283 -12.56 -8.16 6.30
N GLN A 284 -13.83 -8.02 5.97
CA GLN A 284 -14.28 -7.03 4.98
C GLN A 284 -13.98 -5.58 5.40
N ASP A 285 -13.93 -5.30 6.70
CA ASP A 285 -13.61 -3.99 7.25
C ASP A 285 -12.09 -3.78 7.46
N ALA A 286 -11.27 -4.80 7.19
CA ALA A 286 -9.82 -4.69 7.23
C ALA A 286 -9.29 -4.06 5.94
N TRP A 287 -8.33 -3.15 6.09
CA TRP A 287 -7.55 -2.68 4.96
C TRP A 287 -6.39 -3.62 4.66
N GLY A 288 -5.75 -4.15 5.70
CA GLY A 288 -4.70 -5.13 5.54
C GLY A 288 -4.45 -5.97 6.79
N VAL A 289 -3.57 -6.95 6.65
CA VAL A 289 -3.11 -7.83 7.72
C VAL A 289 -1.59 -7.80 7.76
N LEU A 290 -1.06 -7.64 8.96
CA LEU A 290 0.34 -7.83 9.30
C LEU A 290 0.50 -9.20 9.95
N ASP A 291 1.25 -10.09 9.33
CA ASP A 291 1.53 -11.45 9.80
C ASP A 291 3.02 -11.61 10.08
N LEU A 292 3.41 -11.66 11.35
CA LEU A 292 4.81 -11.79 11.75
C LEU A 292 5.12 -13.20 12.22
N VAL A 293 6.06 -13.86 11.55
CA VAL A 293 6.58 -15.18 11.89
C VAL A 293 7.82 -15.02 12.78
N MET A 294 7.93 -15.85 13.82
CA MET A 294 9.03 -15.76 14.79
C MET A 294 10.41 -15.97 14.15
N HIS A 295 10.54 -17.01 13.33
CA HIS A 295 11.77 -17.35 12.64
C HIS A 295 11.52 -17.45 11.13
N THR A 296 12.45 -16.93 10.34
CA THR A 296 12.38 -16.88 8.88
C THR A 296 13.71 -17.33 8.29
N ASN A 297 13.69 -17.80 7.04
CA ASN A 297 14.92 -18.18 6.34
C ASN A 297 15.88 -17.01 6.13
N ASP A 298 15.36 -15.78 6.07
CA ASP A 298 16.16 -14.56 6.04
C ASP A 298 16.39 -14.01 7.45
N ALA A 299 17.65 -14.01 7.89
CA ALA A 299 18.06 -13.58 9.22
C ALA A 299 17.86 -12.07 9.48
N ALA A 300 17.69 -11.26 8.44
CA ALA A 300 17.33 -9.84 8.59
C ALA A 300 15.84 -9.67 8.98
N PHE A 301 15.00 -10.65 8.64
CA PHE A 301 13.56 -10.62 8.88
C PHE A 301 13.09 -11.43 10.10
N GLU A 302 13.98 -12.19 10.74
CA GLU A 302 13.59 -13.00 11.89
C GLU A 302 13.44 -12.17 13.18
N LEU A 303 12.46 -12.52 14.01
CA LEU A 303 12.22 -11.87 15.31
C LEU A 303 13.08 -12.52 16.41
N VAL A 304 13.25 -13.84 16.30
CA VAL A 304 14.12 -14.68 17.13
C VAL A 304 14.87 -15.66 16.23
N ASP A 305 16.04 -16.11 16.66
CA ASP A 305 16.75 -17.17 15.94
C ASP A 305 16.11 -18.56 16.16
N ALA A 306 16.68 -19.59 15.54
CA ALA A 306 16.21 -20.97 15.63
C ALA A 306 16.20 -21.54 17.07
N ASP A 307 17.03 -20.99 17.96
CA ASP A 307 17.15 -21.39 19.36
C ASP A 307 16.27 -20.54 20.30
N GLY A 308 15.52 -19.58 19.74
CA GLY A 308 14.65 -18.67 20.50
C GLY A 308 15.42 -17.54 21.20
N VAL A 309 16.64 -17.25 20.74
CA VAL A 309 17.44 -16.09 21.18
C VAL A 309 16.91 -14.82 20.52
N LEU A 310 16.82 -13.76 21.31
CA LEU A 310 16.42 -12.44 20.86
C LEU A 310 17.56 -11.76 20.09
N LYS A 311 17.19 -11.00 19.06
CA LYS A 311 18.12 -10.14 18.32
C LYS A 311 18.71 -9.06 19.22
N THR A 312 20.04 -9.00 19.28
CA THR A 312 20.82 -8.01 20.04
C THR A 312 21.89 -7.39 19.15
N PRO A 313 22.27 -6.10 19.33
CA PRO A 313 21.81 -5.18 20.38
C PRO A 313 20.40 -4.61 20.15
N SER A 314 19.85 -4.72 18.94
CA SER A 314 18.55 -4.15 18.58
C SER A 314 17.64 -5.19 17.94
N ALA A 315 16.36 -5.16 18.33
CA ALA A 315 15.29 -5.88 17.66
C ALA A 315 15.08 -5.36 16.22
N PRO A 316 14.57 -6.19 15.28
CA PRO A 316 14.27 -5.76 13.93
C PRO A 316 13.23 -4.63 13.92
N VAL A 317 13.43 -3.69 13.01
CA VAL A 317 12.52 -2.59 12.72
C VAL A 317 12.07 -2.75 11.28
N PHE A 318 10.82 -3.12 11.09
CA PHE A 318 10.18 -3.30 9.80
C PHE A 318 9.43 -2.03 9.37
N GLU A 319 9.20 -1.92 8.07
CA GLU A 319 8.52 -0.77 7.48
C GLU A 319 7.38 -1.17 6.53
N LEU A 320 6.26 -0.46 6.66
CA LEU A 320 5.17 -0.39 5.69
C LEU A 320 5.17 1.03 5.12
N ARG A 321 5.52 1.17 3.84
CA ARG A 321 5.82 2.46 3.23
C ARG A 321 4.71 2.88 2.25
N PHE A 322 3.90 3.85 2.64
CA PHE A 322 2.86 4.42 1.79
C PHE A 322 3.44 5.54 0.92
N ALA A 323 3.33 5.39 -0.39
CA ALA A 323 3.50 6.53 -1.30
C ALA A 323 2.30 7.48 -1.21
N ASN A 324 2.56 8.76 -1.41
CA ASN A 324 1.53 9.76 -1.69
C ASN A 324 1.00 9.63 -3.11
N ARG A 325 -0.31 9.87 -3.27
CA ARG A 325 -0.96 9.90 -4.56
C ARG A 325 -0.54 11.14 -5.33
N SER A 326 -0.09 10.95 -6.56
CA SER A 326 0.06 12.04 -7.53
C SER A 326 -1.27 12.28 -8.24
N THR A 327 -1.71 13.54 -8.30
CA THR A 327 -2.96 13.94 -8.95
C THR A 327 -2.77 15.18 -9.80
N TYR A 328 -3.64 15.37 -10.78
CA TYR A 328 -3.76 16.65 -11.46
C TYR A 328 -4.48 17.63 -10.54
N TRP A 329 -3.94 18.84 -10.36
CA TRP A 329 -4.52 19.81 -9.44
C TRP A 329 -5.49 20.70 -10.20
N LYS A 330 -6.77 20.68 -9.78
CA LYS A 330 -7.87 21.36 -10.44
C LYS A 330 -8.36 22.51 -9.58
N TYR A 331 -8.16 23.73 -10.08
CA TYR A 331 -8.47 24.98 -9.40
C TYR A 331 -9.76 25.59 -9.93
N TYR A 332 -10.76 25.75 -9.09
CA TYR A 332 -12.01 26.44 -9.42
C TYR A 332 -11.91 27.93 -9.08
N LEU A 333 -12.13 28.78 -10.08
CA LEU A 333 -12.09 30.23 -9.96
C LEU A 333 -13.48 30.78 -9.56
N GLN A 334 -13.53 31.70 -8.59
CA GLN A 334 -14.83 32.24 -8.12
C GLN A 334 -15.45 33.29 -9.06
N LYS A 335 -14.64 34.06 -9.80
CA LYS A 335 -15.13 35.16 -10.65
C LYS A 335 -15.16 34.75 -12.14
N ALA A 336 -16.02 35.40 -12.91
CA ALA A 336 -16.14 35.19 -14.36
C ALA A 336 -15.05 35.88 -15.17
N ASP A 337 -13.99 36.38 -14.51
CA ASP A 337 -12.80 36.84 -15.20
C ASP A 337 -12.11 35.56 -15.72
N PRO A 338 -12.17 35.27 -17.04
CA PRO A 338 -11.42 34.14 -17.59
C PRO A 338 -9.95 34.35 -17.23
N PRO A 339 -9.16 33.28 -17.06
CA PRO A 339 -7.72 33.44 -16.96
C PRO A 339 -7.27 34.39 -18.07
N GLY A 340 -6.60 35.49 -17.68
CA GLY A 340 -6.24 36.56 -18.61
C GLY A 340 -5.50 36.00 -19.81
N ALA A 341 -5.52 36.71 -20.94
CA ALA A 341 -4.77 36.34 -22.14
C ALA A 341 -3.23 36.38 -21.97
N ASP A 342 -2.74 36.38 -20.71
CA ASP A 342 -1.36 36.48 -20.32
C ASP A 342 -0.62 35.13 -20.31
N VAL A 343 0.70 35.26 -20.39
CA VAL A 343 1.58 34.46 -21.24
C VAL A 343 2.18 33.23 -20.54
N ASN A 344 2.04 33.13 -19.21
CA ASN A 344 2.70 32.06 -18.44
C ASN A 344 1.74 30.96 -17.99
N TRP A 345 1.57 29.98 -18.88
CA TRP A 345 0.91 28.71 -18.66
C TRP A 345 1.90 27.59 -18.31
N GLU A 346 3.12 27.88 -17.83
CA GLU A 346 4.19 26.87 -17.72
C GLU A 346 3.83 25.64 -16.89
N GLU A 347 3.06 25.82 -15.82
CA GLU A 347 2.71 24.74 -14.87
C GLU A 347 1.24 24.31 -14.94
N VAL A 348 0.39 25.11 -15.59
CA VAL A 348 -1.06 24.91 -15.63
C VAL A 348 -1.64 25.13 -17.03
N LEU A 349 -2.85 24.66 -17.27
CA LEU A 349 -3.60 24.80 -18.51
C LEU A 349 -5.02 25.29 -18.20
N PRO A 350 -5.67 26.02 -19.12
CA PRO A 350 -7.12 26.19 -19.04
C PRO A 350 -7.79 24.82 -19.15
N ALA A 351 -8.92 24.63 -18.47
CA ALA A 351 -9.70 23.42 -18.61
C ALA A 351 -10.23 23.24 -20.05
N PRO A 352 -10.58 22.00 -20.46
CA PRO A 352 -11.11 21.73 -21.81
C PRO A 352 -12.32 22.61 -22.18
N PRO A 353 -12.57 22.82 -23.49
CA PRO A 353 -13.69 23.61 -23.98
C PRO A 353 -15.02 23.18 -23.35
N GLY A 354 -15.74 24.10 -22.70
CA GLY A 354 -17.02 23.85 -22.03
C GLY A 354 -16.99 24.00 -20.51
N ILE A 355 -15.82 23.96 -19.87
CA ILE A 355 -15.66 24.22 -18.43
C ILE A 355 -15.09 25.62 -18.24
N LYS A 356 -15.97 26.60 -17.99
CA LYS A 356 -15.56 27.96 -17.60
C LYS A 356 -15.02 27.93 -16.16
N LYS A 357 -14.04 28.79 -15.84
CA LYS A 357 -13.52 29.03 -14.48
C LYS A 357 -12.71 27.89 -13.85
N VAL A 358 -12.01 27.10 -14.65
CA VAL A 358 -11.12 26.06 -14.12
C VAL A 358 -9.74 26.13 -14.78
N ILE A 359 -8.71 26.00 -13.94
CA ILE A 359 -7.33 25.81 -14.34
C ILE A 359 -6.88 24.44 -13.81
N ILE A 360 -6.12 23.69 -14.61
CA ILE A 360 -5.61 22.35 -14.25
C ILE A 360 -4.09 22.32 -14.38
N SER A 361 -3.39 21.60 -13.52
CA SER A 361 -1.94 21.39 -13.69
C SER A 361 -1.62 20.67 -15.00
N LYS A 362 -0.46 20.98 -15.61
CA LYS A 362 0.02 20.30 -16.84
C LYS A 362 0.45 18.86 -16.62
N GLN A 363 0.92 18.59 -15.40
CA GLN A 363 1.42 17.29 -14.97
C GLN A 363 0.84 16.97 -13.59
N PRO A 364 0.82 15.70 -13.19
CA PRO A 364 0.38 15.35 -11.86
C PRO A 364 1.44 15.75 -10.82
N PHE A 365 0.98 16.19 -9.66
CA PHE A 365 1.83 16.53 -8.52
C PHE A 365 1.46 15.64 -7.32
N PRO A 366 2.46 15.19 -6.53
CA PRO A 366 2.22 14.39 -5.35
C PRO A 366 1.48 15.20 -4.28
N LEU A 367 0.45 14.60 -3.67
CA LEU A 367 -0.20 15.16 -2.49
C LEU A 367 0.78 15.15 -1.31
N MET A 368 0.99 16.29 -0.68
CA MET A 368 1.89 16.45 0.46
C MET A 368 1.33 17.47 1.45
N GLN A 369 1.60 17.26 2.73
CA GLN A 369 1.32 18.24 3.78
C GLN A 369 2.26 19.45 3.67
N ALA A 370 3.51 19.21 3.25
CA ALA A 370 4.44 20.28 2.96
C ALA A 370 3.94 21.12 1.76
N TYR A 371 4.19 22.42 1.83
CA TYR A 371 3.91 23.32 0.72
C TYR A 371 4.73 22.94 -0.52
N ARG A 372 4.13 23.12 -1.69
CA ARG A 372 4.76 22.97 -3.00
C ARG A 372 4.33 24.15 -3.84
N LYS A 373 5.27 24.83 -4.48
CA LYS A 373 4.94 25.95 -5.34
C LYS A 373 4.34 25.44 -6.65
N VAL A 374 3.14 25.90 -6.95
CA VAL A 374 2.54 25.87 -8.30
C VAL A 374 2.04 27.27 -8.60
N SER A 375 2.40 27.81 -9.76
CA SER A 375 2.19 29.21 -10.10
C SER A 375 1.25 29.36 -11.30
N TYR A 376 0.44 30.41 -11.25
CA TYR A 376 -0.28 30.94 -12.40
C TYR A 376 0.03 32.44 -12.49
N ALA A 377 0.65 32.86 -13.60
CA ALA A 377 1.25 34.19 -13.71
C ALA A 377 2.20 34.49 -12.54
N ALA A 378 1.96 35.57 -11.78
CA ALA A 378 2.75 35.95 -10.61
C ALA A 378 2.18 35.38 -9.28
N VAL A 379 1.08 34.63 -9.34
CA VAL A 379 0.35 34.15 -8.16
C VAL A 379 0.73 32.71 -7.86
N SER A 380 1.09 32.47 -6.60
CA SER A 380 1.27 31.11 -6.12
C SER A 380 -0.07 30.52 -5.70
N LEU A 381 -0.38 29.34 -6.22
CA LEU A 381 -1.60 28.60 -5.97
C LEU A 381 -1.46 27.71 -4.73
N PRO A 382 -2.53 27.52 -3.94
CA PRO A 382 -2.53 26.62 -2.80
C PRO A 382 -2.45 25.14 -3.24
N ASN A 383 -1.99 24.29 -2.32
CA ASN A 383 -1.96 22.84 -2.49
C ASN A 383 -3.33 22.21 -2.15
N PRO A 384 -3.72 21.11 -2.82
CA PRO A 384 -4.86 20.33 -2.41
C PRO A 384 -4.53 19.51 -1.17
N ASP A 385 -5.50 19.39 -0.27
CA ASP A 385 -5.41 18.52 0.91
C ASP A 385 -5.67 17.03 0.60
N GLY A 386 -6.15 16.72 -0.61
CA GLY A 386 -6.49 15.38 -1.04
C GLY A 386 -7.83 14.86 -0.54
N GLU A 387 -8.69 15.69 0.07
CA GLU A 387 -10.01 15.27 0.56
C GLU A 387 -11.04 15.21 -0.58
N MET A 388 -10.91 16.08 -1.58
CA MET A 388 -11.75 16.09 -2.77
C MET A 388 -10.98 15.53 -3.97
N ILE A 389 -11.27 14.28 -4.32
CA ILE A 389 -10.76 13.63 -5.54
C ILE A 389 -11.90 13.44 -6.54
N SER A 390 -11.65 13.82 -7.79
CA SER A 390 -12.55 13.62 -8.91
C SER A 390 -11.84 12.92 -10.08
N ARG A 391 -12.63 12.47 -11.05
CA ARG A 391 -12.11 11.92 -12.32
C ARG A 391 -12.44 12.87 -13.45
N GLN A 392 -11.49 13.05 -14.35
CA GLN A 392 -11.68 13.77 -15.60
C GLN A 392 -11.15 12.91 -16.75
N GLY A 393 -12.05 12.16 -17.39
CA GLY A 393 -11.67 11.07 -18.29
C GLY A 393 -10.85 10.03 -17.52
N ASP A 394 -9.62 9.81 -17.96
CA ASP A 394 -8.66 8.87 -17.37
C ASP A 394 -7.73 9.50 -16.31
N LEU A 395 -7.89 10.79 -16.04
CA LEU A 395 -7.08 11.51 -15.05
C LEU A 395 -7.74 11.48 -13.67
N ILE A 396 -6.92 11.35 -12.63
CA ILE A 396 -7.32 11.56 -11.25
C ILE A 396 -6.94 12.99 -10.86
N CYS A 397 -7.94 13.76 -10.45
CA CYS A 397 -7.79 15.17 -10.10
C CYS A 397 -8.04 15.40 -8.61
N SER A 398 -7.26 16.29 -8.00
CA SER A 398 -7.56 16.86 -6.68
C SER A 398 -8.09 18.27 -6.83
N GLU A 399 -9.20 18.55 -6.16
CA GLU A 399 -9.99 19.77 -6.39
C GLU A 399 -9.77 20.82 -5.30
N ILE A 400 -9.66 22.09 -5.73
CA ILE A 400 -9.47 23.23 -4.82
C ILE A 400 -10.34 24.38 -5.29
N LEU A 401 -11.16 24.92 -4.38
CA LEU A 401 -11.85 26.17 -4.60
C LEU A 401 -10.92 27.32 -4.20
N LEU A 402 -10.50 28.13 -5.18
CA LEU A 402 -9.69 29.31 -4.85
C LEU A 402 -10.55 30.35 -4.12
N PRO A 403 -10.01 31.05 -3.11
CA PRO A 403 -10.67 32.22 -2.55
C PRO A 403 -10.76 33.33 -3.62
N LYS A 404 -11.49 34.43 -3.33
CA LYS A 404 -11.49 35.60 -4.22
C LYS A 404 -10.07 36.17 -4.32
N MET A 405 -9.40 35.89 -5.44
CA MET A 405 -8.08 36.41 -5.77
C MET A 405 -8.19 37.35 -6.97
N LYS A 406 -7.40 38.42 -6.98
CA LYS A 406 -7.14 39.17 -8.22
C LYS A 406 -6.12 38.35 -9.00
N LEU A 407 -6.60 37.61 -10.00
CA LEU A 407 -5.76 36.88 -10.96
C LEU A 407 -5.28 37.81 -12.06
#